data_AF-A0A0S9K8G3-F1
#
_entry.id   AF-A0A0S9K8G3-F1
#
_cell.length_a   1.000
_cell.length_b   1.000
_cell.length_c   1.000
_cell.angle_alpha   90.00
_cell.angle_beta   90.00
_cell.angle_gamma   90.00
#
_symmetry.space_group_name_H-M   'P 1'
#
loop_
_entity.id
_entity.type
_entity.pdbx_description
1 polymer ?
#
loop_
_entity_poly.entity_id
_entity_poly.type
_entity_poly.pdbx_seq_one_letter_code
_entity_poly.pdbx_strand_id
1 'polypeptide(L)'
;MSLNREEQRRTSSELAANLELSGLTTEQVATDLGFTLERLGETLDVDGPGDPVDVWQLRDYLVQAVTDAGREPVAFTVLTESSRALARTWFRLRTAPRHAFS
;
A
#
# COMPACT_ATOMS: atom_id res chain seq x y z
N MET A 1 -12.04 -5.08 -10.12
CA MET A 1 -12.13 -6.25 -9.20
C MET A 1 -12.47 -5.71 -7.82
N SER A 2 -13.43 -6.32 -7.12
CA SER A 2 -13.77 -5.95 -5.75
C SER A 2 -13.36 -7.10 -4.83
N LEU A 3 -12.71 -6.77 -3.71
CA LEU A 3 -12.28 -7.74 -2.72
C LEU A 3 -13.45 -8.16 -1.84
N ASN A 4 -13.50 -9.42 -1.43
CA ASN A 4 -14.43 -9.83 -0.37
C ASN A 4 -13.91 -9.36 1.01
N ARG A 5 -14.76 -9.41 2.05
CA ARG A 5 -14.40 -8.91 3.40
C ARG A 5 -13.15 -9.57 4.00
N GLU A 6 -12.96 -10.87 3.76
CA GLU A 6 -11.79 -11.57 4.29
C GLU A 6 -10.51 -11.18 3.53
N GLU A 7 -10.61 -10.98 2.21
CA GLU A 7 -9.53 -10.42 1.39
C GLU A 7 -9.19 -8.98 1.78
N GLN A 8 -10.18 -8.14 2.09
CA GLN A 8 -9.98 -6.77 2.57
C GLN A 8 -9.22 -6.78 3.90
N ARG A 9 -9.72 -7.50 4.91
CA ARG A 9 -9.10 -7.62 6.24
C ARG A 9 -7.65 -8.11 6.15
N ARG A 10 -7.40 -9.10 5.30
CA ARG A 10 -6.05 -9.63 5.07
C ARG A 10 -5.14 -8.60 4.40
N THR A 11 -5.63 -7.94 3.35
CA THR A 11 -4.87 -6.89 2.64
C THR A 11 -4.51 -5.74 3.58
N SER A 12 -5.44 -5.29 4.43
CA SER A 12 -5.17 -4.30 5.48
C SER A 12 -4.08 -4.75 6.45
N SER A 13 -4.13 -6.01 6.89
CA SER A 13 -3.11 -6.58 7.78
C SER A 13 -1.73 -6.64 7.10
N GLU A 14 -1.68 -7.01 5.82
CA GLU A 14 -0.46 -7.06 5.01
C GLU A 14 0.14 -5.66 4.79
N LEU A 15 -0.70 -4.64 4.54
CA LEU A 15 -0.27 -3.24 4.44
C LEU A 15 0.29 -2.74 5.77
N ALA A 16 -0.42 -2.96 6.88
CA ALA A 16 0.01 -2.54 8.20
C ALA A 16 1.35 -3.20 8.62
N ALA A 17 1.52 -4.48 8.33
CA ALA A 17 2.76 -5.20 8.61
C ALA A 17 3.95 -4.64 7.79
N ASN A 18 3.74 -4.30 6.51
CA ASN A 18 4.78 -3.67 5.71
C ASN A 18 5.09 -2.23 6.17
N LEU A 19 4.09 -1.48 6.64
CA LEU A 19 4.32 -0.17 7.27
C LEU A 19 5.21 -0.29 8.49
N GLU A 20 4.91 -1.21 9.41
CA GLU A 20 5.73 -1.48 10.58
C GLU A 20 7.16 -1.90 10.20
N LEU A 21 7.29 -2.80 9.21
CA LEU A 21 8.60 -3.25 8.74
C LEU A 21 9.43 -2.15 8.09
N SER A 22 8.80 -1.17 7.44
CA SER A 22 9.49 -0.05 6.79
C SER A 22 10.21 0.86 7.80
N GLY A 23 9.77 0.85 9.06
CA GLY A 23 10.28 1.75 10.10
C GLY A 23 9.84 3.21 9.95
N LEU A 24 8.95 3.51 9.00
CA LEU A 24 8.41 4.85 8.75
C LEU A 24 7.18 5.13 9.59
N THR A 25 6.97 6.40 9.94
CA THR A 25 5.73 6.84 10.58
C THR A 25 4.63 7.09 9.56
N THR A 26 3.37 7.10 10.02
CA THR A 26 2.21 7.46 9.20
C THR A 26 2.34 8.85 8.57
N GLU A 27 2.95 9.80 9.26
CA GLU A 27 3.17 11.16 8.76
C GLU A 27 4.18 11.20 7.62
N GLN A 28 5.25 10.41 7.71
CA GLN A 28 6.25 10.30 6.64
C GLN A 28 5.61 9.67 5.39
N VAL A 29 4.89 8.56 5.55
CA VAL A 29 4.21 7.89 4.44
C VAL A 29 3.16 8.81 3.81
N ALA A 30 2.33 9.47 4.62
CA ALA A 30 1.32 10.40 4.09
C ALA A 30 1.97 11.56 3.32
N THR A 31 3.04 12.13 3.88
CA THR A 31 3.78 13.23 3.25
C THR A 31 4.37 12.81 1.92
N ASP A 32 5.06 11.66 1.87
CA ASP A 32 5.69 11.15 0.66
C ASP A 32 4.65 10.84 -0.43
N LEU A 33 3.52 10.25 -0.05
CA LEU A 33 2.43 9.92 -0.98
C LEU A 33 1.57 11.13 -1.38
N GLY A 34 1.73 12.28 -0.71
CA GLY A 34 0.86 13.44 -0.87
C GLY A 34 -0.57 13.18 -0.38
N PHE A 35 -0.72 12.31 0.64
CA PHE A 35 -1.99 11.99 1.27
C PHE A 35 -2.20 12.86 2.51
N THR A 36 -3.47 13.06 2.90
CA THR A 36 -3.79 13.44 4.27
C THR A 36 -3.68 12.21 5.18
N LEU A 37 -3.52 12.41 6.49
CA LEU A 37 -3.52 11.29 7.44
C LEU A 37 -4.84 10.51 7.42
N GLU A 38 -5.96 11.20 7.25
CA GLU A 38 -7.28 10.58 7.07
C GLU A 38 -7.31 9.66 5.84
N ARG A 39 -6.88 10.17 4.68
CA ARG A 39 -6.80 9.38 3.44
C ARG A 39 -5.87 8.18 3.57
N LEU A 40 -4.73 8.35 4.26
CA LEU A 40 -3.84 7.22 4.55
C LEU A 40 -4.53 6.19 5.44
N GLY A 41 -5.25 6.63 6.47
CA GLY A 41 -6.06 5.77 7.33
C GLY A 41 -7.09 4.97 6.54
N GLU A 42 -7.86 5.62 5.66
CA GLU A 42 -8.82 4.97 4.76
C GLU A 42 -8.14 4.02 3.75
N THR A 43 -6.91 4.30 3.34
CA THR A 43 -6.16 3.42 2.41
C THR A 43 -5.62 2.18 3.12
N LEU A 44 -5.21 2.32 4.39
CA LEU A 44 -4.84 1.20 5.26
C LEU A 44 -6.06 0.34 5.63
N ASP A 45 -7.22 0.97 5.73
CA ASP A 45 -8.51 0.31 5.99
C ASP A 45 -9.24 -0.05 4.67
N VAL A 46 -8.84 -1.15 4.06
CA VAL A 46 -9.25 -1.58 2.71
C VAL A 46 -10.75 -1.92 2.63
N ASP A 47 -11.45 -2.03 3.77
CA ASP A 47 -12.90 -2.20 3.81
C ASP A 47 -13.69 -0.87 3.71
N GLY A 48 -12.99 0.27 3.80
CA GLY A 48 -13.54 1.62 3.73
C GLY A 48 -13.74 2.16 2.31
N PRO A 49 -14.12 3.45 2.19
CA PRO A 49 -14.38 4.10 0.91
C PRO A 49 -13.12 4.42 0.07
N GLY A 50 -11.96 3.87 0.45
CA GLY A 50 -10.67 4.19 -0.15
C GLY A 50 -10.58 3.92 -1.65
N ASP A 51 -9.80 4.76 -2.36
CA ASP A 51 -9.55 4.60 -3.79
C ASP A 51 -8.63 3.38 -4.04
N PRO A 52 -9.03 2.40 -4.87
CA PRO A 52 -8.17 1.27 -5.22
C PRO A 52 -6.80 1.69 -5.78
N VAL A 53 -6.71 2.86 -6.43
CA VAL A 53 -5.43 3.40 -6.92
C VAL A 53 -4.51 3.80 -5.77
N ASP A 54 -5.05 4.32 -4.66
CA ASP A 54 -4.28 4.63 -3.45
C ASP A 54 -3.75 3.37 -2.79
N VAL A 55 -4.56 2.32 -2.72
CA VAL A 55 -4.14 1.03 -2.15
C VAL A 55 -2.96 0.45 -2.92
N TRP A 56 -3.00 0.49 -4.25
CA TRP A 56 -1.87 0.06 -5.09
C TRP A 56 -0.64 0.93 -4.93
N GLN A 57 -0.82 2.25 -4.81
CA GLN A 57 0.30 3.18 -4.63
C GLN A 57 0.97 2.99 -3.26
N LEU A 58 0.18 2.83 -2.19
CA LEU A 58 0.68 2.55 -0.84
C LEU A 58 1.42 1.22 -0.80
N ARG A 59 0.85 0.16 -1.38
CA ARG A 59 1.50 -1.17 -1.46
C ARG A 59 2.89 -1.07 -2.08
N ASP A 60 3.01 -0.43 -3.24
CA ASP A 60 4.29 -0.30 -3.94
C ASP A 60 5.30 0.52 -3.15
N TYR A 61 4.85 1.62 -2.55
CA TYR A 61 5.67 2.46 -1.69
C TYR A 61 6.23 1.66 -0.52
N LEU A 62 5.38 0.91 0.19
CA LEU A 62 5.78 0.13 1.35
C LEU A 62 6.74 -1.00 0.98
N VAL A 63 6.48 -1.74 -0.11
CA VAL A 63 7.41 -2.78 -0.60
C VAL A 63 8.79 -2.19 -0.88
N GLN A 64 8.85 -1.03 -1.55
CA GLN A 64 10.10 -0.36 -1.84
C GLN A 64 10.79 0.13 -0.55
N ALA A 65 10.05 0.76 0.37
CA ALA A 65 10.58 1.28 1.62
C ALA A 65 11.15 0.17 2.52
N VAL A 66 10.47 -0.97 2.64
CA VAL A 66 10.97 -2.13 3.39
C VAL A 66 12.26 -2.67 2.77
N THR A 67 12.29 -2.80 1.43
CA THR A 67 13.48 -3.26 0.71
C THR A 67 14.66 -2.31 0.90
N ASP A 68 14.42 -1.01 0.82
CA ASP A 68 15.44 0.04 0.99
C ASP A 68 15.99 0.09 2.42
N ALA A 69 15.17 -0.25 3.41
CA ALA A 69 15.59 -0.44 4.79
C ALA A 69 16.39 -1.75 5.03
N GLY A 70 16.67 -2.52 3.97
CA GLY A 70 17.42 -3.78 4.03
C GLY A 70 16.63 -4.94 4.63
N ARG A 71 15.30 -4.88 4.59
CA ARG A 71 14.37 -5.89 5.13
C ARG A 71 13.60 -6.56 4.01
N GLU A 72 13.00 -7.71 4.31
CA GLU A 72 12.13 -8.43 3.38
C GLU A 72 10.67 -8.01 3.55
N PRO A 73 9.96 -7.56 2.50
CA PRO A 73 8.55 -7.23 2.55
C PRO A 73 7.65 -8.43 2.88
N VAL A 74 6.56 -8.19 3.61
CA VAL A 74 5.49 -9.19 3.75
C VAL A 74 4.79 -9.33 2.40
N ALA A 75 4.74 -10.57 1.89
CA ALA A 75 4.11 -10.87 0.62
C ALA A 75 2.60 -10.61 0.67
N PHE A 76 2.07 -10.02 -0.40
CA PHE A 76 0.64 -9.83 -0.56
C PHE A 76 -0.01 -11.06 -1.16
N THR A 77 -1.12 -11.51 -0.55
CA THR A 77 -1.89 -12.65 -1.08
C THR A 77 -2.89 -12.23 -2.15
N VAL A 78 -3.38 -10.99 -2.08
CA VAL A 78 -4.40 -10.44 -2.97
C VAL A 78 -3.80 -9.43 -3.94
N LEU A 79 -3.02 -8.48 -3.43
CA LEU A 79 -2.32 -7.47 -4.24
C LEU A 79 -1.04 -8.05 -4.87
N THR A 80 -1.18 -9.14 -5.62
CA THR A 80 -0.08 -9.80 -6.33
C THR A 80 0.26 -9.06 -7.64
N GLU A 81 1.41 -9.34 -8.25
CA GLU A 81 1.75 -8.79 -9.57
C GLU A 81 0.76 -9.23 -10.68
N SER A 82 0.16 -10.42 -10.54
CA SER A 82 -0.91 -10.87 -11.45
C SER A 82 -2.15 -10.01 -11.29
N SER A 83 -2.57 -9.75 -10.04
CA SER A 83 -3.68 -8.84 -9.74
C SER A 83 -3.38 -7.41 -10.20
N ARG A 84 -2.12 -6.98 -10.13
CA ARG A 84 -1.68 -5.66 -10.62
C ARG A 84 -1.83 -5.53 -12.14
N ALA A 85 -1.43 -6.55 -12.88
CA ALA A 85 -1.56 -6.58 -14.34
C ALA A 85 -3.03 -6.45 -14.76
N LEU A 86 -3.92 -7.15 -14.05
CA LEU A 86 -5.36 -7.01 -14.22
C LEU A 86 -5.84 -5.61 -13.79
N ALA A 87 -5.44 -5.09 -12.64
CA ALA A 87 -5.85 -3.77 -12.16
C ALA A 87 -5.55 -2.65 -13.17
N ARG A 88 -4.43 -2.73 -13.89
CA ARG A 88 -4.05 -1.77 -14.96
C ARG A 88 -5.04 -1.72 -16.13
N THR A 89 -5.88 -2.74 -16.33
CA THR A 89 -6.89 -2.71 -17.40
C THR A 89 -8.11 -1.84 -17.05
N TRP A 90 -8.33 -1.56 -15.76
CA TRP A 90 -9.46 -0.76 -15.29
C TRP A 90 -9.04 0.56 -14.64
N PHE A 91 -7.85 0.59 -14.03
CA PHE A 91 -7.36 1.72 -13.27
C PHE A 91 -6.09 2.29 -13.88
N ARG A 92 -6.00 3.62 -13.91
CA ARG A 92 -4.75 4.32 -14.19
C ARG A 92 -3.90 4.36 -12.91
N LEU A 93 -3.15 3.28 -12.66
CA LEU A 93 -2.31 3.18 -11.46
C LEU A 93 -1.26 4.30 -11.41
N ARG A 94 -1.03 4.85 -10.20
CA ARG A 94 0.02 5.81 -9.93
C ARG A 94 1.34 5.10 -9.62
N THR A 95 2.44 5.72 -10.00
CA THR A 95 3.78 5.30 -9.55
C THR A 95 3.97 5.77 -8.11
N ALA A 96 4.44 4.88 -7.23
CA ALA A 96 4.83 5.26 -5.88
C ALA A 96 6.10 6.12 -5.90
N PRO A 97 6.16 7.22 -5.14
CA PRO A 97 7.41 7.90 -4.85
C PRO A 97 8.33 6.99 -4.02
N ARG A 98 9.60 7.37 -3.88
CA ARG A 98 10.58 6.62 -3.08
C ARG A 98 11.02 7.46 -1.90
N HIS A 99 11.08 6.85 -0.71
CA HIS A 99 11.64 7.50 0.48
C HIS A 99 13.16 7.52 0.41
N ALA A 100 13.78 8.64 0.81
CA ALA A 100 15.23 8.75 0.95
C ALA A 100 15.60 8.57 2.42
N PHE A 101 16.09 7.38 2.78
CA PHE A 101 16.64 7.10 4.11
C PHE A 101 17.99 7.81 4.24
N SER A 102 18.06 8.88 5.04
CA SER A 102 19.27 9.66 5.32
C SER A 102 20.02 9.17 6.54
#